data_AF-A0A439KED3-F1
#
_entry.id   AF-A0A439KED3-F1
#
_cell.length_a   1.000
_cell.length_b   1.000
_cell.length_c   1.000
_cell.angle_alpha   90.00
_cell.angle_beta   90.00
_cell.angle_gamma   90.00
#
_symmetry.space_group_name_H-M   'P 1'
#
loop_
_entity.id
_entity.type
_entity.pdbx_description
1 polymer ?
#
loop_
_entity_poly.entity_id
_entity_poly.type
_entity_poly.pdbx_seq_one_letter_code
_entity_poly.pdbx_strand_id
1 'polypeptide(L)'
;LLVQGRDNAVVDDLDLKVVTRRAPTPAEMADLKLAFRIAKHVKSNAIVYVRDGATVGIGAGQMSRVDSSRIAARKALDAAEAAGLAEPLTKNSVVASDAFFPFADG
;
A
#
# COMPACT_ATOMS: atom_id res chain seq x y z
N LEU A 1 31.29 6.11 7.89
CA LEU A 1 30.27 6.64 6.97
C LEU A 1 29.75 5.47 6.14
N LEU A 2 28.43 5.27 6.06
CA LEU A 2 27.84 4.34 5.10
C LEU A 2 27.51 5.11 3.81
N VAL A 3 27.87 4.56 2.65
CA VAL A 3 27.63 5.15 1.33
C VAL A 3 26.90 4.12 0.47
N GLN A 4 25.85 4.53 -0.23
CA GLN A 4 25.06 3.69 -1.13
C GLN A 4 24.57 4.50 -2.33
N GLY A 5 24.28 3.81 -3.43
CA GLY A 5 23.61 4.40 -4.58
C GLY A 5 22.16 4.80 -4.26
N ARG A 6 21.59 5.69 -5.06
CA ARG A 6 20.16 6.03 -4.96
C ARG A 6 19.32 4.89 -5.52
N ASP A 7 18.26 4.52 -4.81
CA ASP A 7 17.21 3.69 -5.39
C ASP A 7 16.44 4.50 -6.44
N ASN A 8 16.65 4.20 -7.72
CA ASN A 8 15.99 4.82 -8.86
C ASN A 8 14.92 3.93 -9.51
N ALA A 9 14.67 2.73 -8.99
CA ALA A 9 13.68 1.83 -9.57
C ALA A 9 12.26 2.43 -9.50
N VAL A 10 11.48 2.29 -10.57
CA VAL A 10 10.07 2.67 -10.61
C VAL A 10 9.24 1.49 -11.08
N VAL A 11 8.05 1.34 -10.51
CA VAL A 11 7.18 0.19 -10.80
C VAL A 11 6.71 0.13 -12.25
N ASP A 12 6.69 1.27 -12.95
CA ASP A 12 6.28 1.34 -14.35
C ASP A 12 7.24 0.59 -15.29
N ASP A 13 8.50 0.45 -14.88
CA ASP A 13 9.54 -0.25 -15.64
C ASP A 13 9.64 -1.74 -15.27
N LEU A 14 8.79 -2.23 -14.35
CA LEU A 14 8.84 -3.61 -13.87
C LEU A 14 7.83 -4.51 -14.59
N ASP A 15 8.26 -5.72 -14.92
CA ASP A 15 7.37 -6.80 -15.35
C ASP A 15 6.60 -7.36 -14.15
N LEU A 16 5.35 -6.91 -14.00
CA LEU A 16 4.46 -7.35 -12.93
C LEU A 16 3.84 -8.72 -13.24
N LYS A 17 3.92 -9.65 -12.28
CA LYS A 17 3.31 -10.98 -12.39
C LYS A 17 2.02 -11.06 -11.56
N VAL A 18 0.91 -11.41 -12.21
CA VAL A 18 -0.34 -11.75 -11.52
C VAL A 18 -0.23 -13.18 -10.97
N VAL A 19 -0.29 -13.32 -9.65
CA VAL A 19 -0.14 -14.61 -8.94
C VAL A 19 -1.45 -15.14 -8.34
N THR A 20 -2.57 -14.46 -8.61
CA THR A 20 -3.91 -14.78 -8.13
C THR A 20 -4.82 -15.29 -9.25
N ARG A 21 -5.89 -16.01 -8.89
CA ARG A 21 -6.90 -16.46 -9.88
C ARG A 21 -7.63 -15.30 -10.57
N ARG A 22 -7.95 -14.26 -9.80
CA ARG A 22 -8.54 -13.00 -10.29
C ARG A 22 -7.41 -12.09 -10.74
N ALA A 23 -7.50 -11.57 -11.96
CA ALA A 23 -6.65 -10.48 -12.42
C ALA A 23 -7.23 -9.12 -11.98
N PRO A 24 -6.37 -8.14 -11.65
CA PRO A 24 -6.82 -6.77 -11.41
C PRO A 24 -7.44 -6.18 -12.69
N THR A 25 -8.44 -5.34 -12.53
CA THR A 25 -8.97 -4.48 -13.58
C THR A 25 -7.94 -3.43 -14.00
N PRO A 26 -8.09 -2.77 -15.16
CA PRO A 26 -7.19 -1.68 -15.56
C PRO A 26 -7.10 -0.55 -14.54
N ALA A 27 -8.21 -0.21 -13.87
CA ALA A 27 -8.24 0.81 -12.82
C ALA A 27 -7.45 0.36 -11.57
N GLU A 28 -7.69 -0.87 -11.10
CA GLU A 28 -6.91 -1.43 -9.98
C GLU A 28 -5.42 -1.55 -10.32
N MET A 29 -5.07 -1.87 -11.57
CA MET A 29 -3.67 -1.92 -12.00
C MET A 29 -3.00 -0.54 -11.94
N ALA A 30 -3.71 0.52 -12.34
CA ALA A 30 -3.21 1.89 -12.22
C ALA A 30 -3.02 2.28 -10.74
N ASP A 31 -3.98 1.95 -9.88
CA ASP A 31 -3.89 2.19 -8.44
C ASP A 31 -2.77 1.37 -7.79
N LEU A 32 -2.54 0.12 -8.21
CA LEU A 32 -1.44 -0.72 -7.71
C LEU A 32 -0.08 -0.10 -8.03
N LYS A 33 0.10 0.39 -9.26
CA LYS A 33 1.32 1.11 -9.64
C LYS A 33 1.52 2.37 -8.80
N LEU A 34 0.45 3.13 -8.55
CA LEU A 34 0.53 4.27 -7.66
C LEU A 34 0.91 3.86 -6.22
N ALA A 35 0.28 2.82 -5.68
CA ALA A 35 0.55 2.32 -4.34
C ALA A 35 2.02 1.88 -4.17
N PHE A 36 2.59 1.15 -5.15
CA PHE A 36 4.01 0.76 -5.15
C PHE A 36 4.95 1.97 -5.23
N ARG A 37 4.63 2.95 -6.09
CA ARG A 37 5.42 4.19 -6.21
C ARG A 37 5.47 4.94 -4.88
N ILE A 38 4.36 4.97 -4.15
CA ILE A 38 4.29 5.62 -2.83
C ILE A 38 5.01 4.80 -1.78
N ALA A 39 4.81 3.47 -1.75
CA ALA A 39 5.43 2.57 -0.76
C ALA A 39 6.96 2.72 -0.71
N LYS A 40 7.61 2.90 -1.86
CA LYS A 40 9.05 3.19 -1.96
C LYS A 40 9.51 4.39 -1.11
N HIS A 41 8.65 5.38 -0.92
CA HIS A 41 8.99 6.62 -0.21
C HIS A 41 8.52 6.62 1.25
N VAL A 42 7.64 5.69 1.62
CA VAL A 42 7.17 5.51 3.00
C VAL A 42 8.23 4.73 3.78
N LYS A 43 8.47 5.10 5.04
CA LYS A 43 9.46 4.42 5.88
C LYS A 43 9.01 3.00 6.22
N SER A 44 9.90 2.03 5.99
CA SER A 44 9.67 0.61 6.25
C SER A 44 9.39 0.32 7.74
N ASN A 45 8.58 -0.69 8.08
CA ASN A 45 7.72 -1.46 7.15
C ASN A 45 6.53 -0.59 6.71
N ALA A 46 6.24 -0.58 5.41
CA ALA A 46 5.22 0.28 4.82
C ALA A 46 4.07 -0.53 4.23
N ILE A 47 2.83 -0.09 4.52
CA ILE A 47 1.60 -0.59 3.92
C ILE A 47 0.79 0.60 3.42
N VAL A 48 0.48 0.59 2.13
CA VAL A 48 -0.16 1.71 1.44
C VAL A 48 -1.41 1.23 0.74
N TYR A 49 -2.56 1.76 1.14
CA TYR A 49 -3.84 1.53 0.49
C TYR A 49 -4.14 2.68 -0.48
N VAL A 50 -4.58 2.35 -1.69
CA VAL A 50 -4.92 3.32 -2.74
C VAL A 50 -6.27 2.97 -3.34
N ARG A 51 -7.07 4.00 -3.61
CA ARG A 51 -8.33 3.88 -4.34
C ARG A 51 -8.57 5.13 -5.16
N ASP A 52 -8.99 4.94 -6.41
CA ASP A 52 -9.37 6.00 -7.33
C ASP A 52 -8.26 7.07 -7.47
N GLY A 53 -7.00 6.62 -7.55
CA GLY A 53 -5.83 7.49 -7.71
C GLY A 53 -5.36 8.24 -6.46
N ALA A 54 -5.90 7.92 -5.27
CA ALA A 54 -5.52 8.57 -4.02
C ALA A 54 -5.19 7.58 -2.90
N THR A 55 -4.29 7.96 -1.98
CA THR A 55 -4.02 7.16 -0.78
C THR A 55 -5.17 7.25 0.20
N VAL A 56 -5.68 6.11 0.64
CA VAL A 56 -6.82 6.01 1.57
C VAL A 56 -6.44 5.42 2.93
N GLY A 57 -5.19 4.99 3.08
CA GLY A 57 -4.62 4.53 4.35
C GLY A 57 -3.12 4.27 4.21
N ILE A 58 -2.32 4.73 5.18
CA ILE A 58 -0.87 4.51 5.21
C ILE A 58 -0.43 4.09 6.61
N GLY A 59 0.25 2.95 6.66
CA GLY A 59 0.98 2.44 7.82
C GLY A 59 2.47 2.47 7.53
N ALA A 60 3.26 2.99 8.47
CA ALA A 60 4.68 3.26 8.26
C ALA A 60 5.49 3.05 9.54
N GLY A 61 6.75 2.68 9.39
CA GLY A 61 7.75 2.73 10.45
C GLY A 61 7.58 1.70 11.57
N GLN A 62 6.76 0.66 11.37
CA GLN A 62 6.56 -0.36 12.40
C GLN A 62 7.57 -1.51 12.26
N MET A 63 7.89 -2.13 13.40
CA MET A 63 8.73 -3.33 13.44
C MET A 63 8.05 -4.52 12.76
N SER A 64 6.71 -4.60 12.85
CA SER A 64 5.88 -5.60 12.18
C SER A 64 5.06 -5.00 11.05
N ARG A 65 5.01 -5.71 9.92
CA ARG A 65 4.19 -5.32 8.77
C ARG A 65 2.69 -5.47 9.05
N VAL A 66 2.29 -6.45 9.88
CA VAL A 66 0.92 -6.60 10.39
C VAL A 66 0.46 -5.35 11.15
N ASP A 67 1.34 -4.77 11.96
CA ASP A 67 1.01 -3.55 12.71
C ASP A 67 0.89 -2.35 11.78
N SER A 68 1.68 -2.30 10.70
CA SER A 68 1.52 -1.29 9.65
C SER A 68 0.16 -1.42 8.96
N SER A 69 -0.26 -2.65 8.60
CA SER A 69 -1.59 -2.92 8.04
C SER A 69 -2.71 -2.47 8.97
N ARG A 70 -2.61 -2.79 10.27
CA ARG A 70 -3.59 -2.38 11.30
C ARG A 70 -3.67 -0.88 11.49
N ILE A 71 -2.53 -0.18 11.57
CA ILE A 71 -2.49 1.28 11.71
C ILE A 71 -3.12 1.96 10.50
N ALA A 72 -2.79 1.50 9.29
CA ALA A 72 -3.36 2.05 8.06
C ALA A 72 -4.88 1.90 8.03
N ALA A 73 -5.38 0.69 8.34
CA ALA A 73 -6.81 0.41 8.41
C ALA A 73 -7.50 1.23 9.49
N ARG A 74 -6.88 1.37 10.68
CA ARG A 74 -7.45 2.16 11.77
C ARG A 74 -7.56 3.64 11.42
N LYS A 75 -6.50 4.23 10.86
CA LYS A 75 -6.53 5.63 10.41
C LYS A 75 -7.60 5.88 9.34
N ALA A 76 -7.82 4.90 8.46
CA ALA A 76 -8.88 4.98 7.45
C ALA A 76 -10.28 4.94 8.08
N LEU A 77 -10.48 4.17 9.16
CA LEU A 77 -11.73 4.17 9.93
C LEU A 77 -11.96 5.52 10.60
N ASP A 78 -10.95 6.06 11.30
CA ASP A 78 -11.05 7.35 11.98
C ASP A 78 -11.35 8.48 10.96
N ALA A 79 -10.73 8.41 9.76
CA ALA A 79 -11.00 9.36 8.67
C ALA A 79 -12.42 9.22 8.09
N ALA A 80 -12.94 8.00 8.00
CA ALA A 80 -14.30 7.75 7.54
C ALA A 80 -15.33 8.31 8.51
N GLU A 81 -15.12 8.09 9.81
CA GLU A 81 -15.96 8.66 10.88
C GLU A 81 -15.98 10.18 10.81
N ALA A 82 -14.80 10.81 10.71
CA ALA A 82 -14.67 12.26 10.60
C ALA A 82 -15.34 12.83 9.34
N ALA A 83 -15.37 12.07 8.24
CA ALA A 83 -16.00 12.45 6.97
C ALA A 83 -17.48 12.06 6.88
N GLY A 84 -18.05 11.41 7.90
CA GLY A 84 -19.44 10.91 7.88
C GLY A 84 -19.68 9.80 6.85
N LEU A 85 -18.64 9.06 6.48
CA LEU A 85 -18.73 7.93 5.56
C LEU A 85 -19.18 6.67 6.30
N ALA A 86 -20.05 5.89 5.66
CA ALA A 86 -20.54 4.63 6.24
C ALA A 86 -19.43 3.56 6.36
N GLU A 87 -18.43 3.60 5.47
CA GLU A 87 -17.34 2.63 5.41
C GLU A 87 -16.02 3.33 5.10
N PRO A 88 -14.88 2.80 5.58
CA PRO A 88 -13.58 3.34 5.24
C PRO A 88 -13.27 3.14 3.76
N LEU A 89 -12.60 4.13 3.16
CA LEU A 89 -12.22 4.07 1.75
C LEU A 89 -11.19 2.98 1.44
N THR A 90 -10.57 2.38 2.46
CA THR A 90 -9.75 1.17 2.34
C THR A 90 -10.55 -0.06 1.90
N LYS A 91 -11.88 -0.08 2.10
CA LYS A 91 -12.72 -1.16 1.56
C LYS A 91 -12.75 -1.07 0.04
N ASN A 92 -12.53 -2.19 -0.63
CA ASN A 92 -12.38 -2.30 -2.09
C ASN A 92 -11.25 -1.44 -2.68
N SER A 93 -10.27 -1.06 -1.86
CA SER A 93 -9.02 -0.43 -2.31
C SER A 93 -8.00 -1.50 -2.70
N VAL A 94 -6.95 -1.09 -3.42
CA VAL A 94 -5.75 -1.91 -3.59
C VAL A 94 -4.77 -1.63 -2.46
N VAL A 95 -3.83 -2.54 -2.22
CA VAL A 95 -2.79 -2.40 -1.20
C VAL A 95 -1.42 -2.78 -1.76
N ALA A 96 -0.39 -2.00 -1.40
CA ALA A 96 1.00 -2.31 -1.67
C ALA A 96 1.81 -2.37 -0.37
N SER A 97 2.84 -3.21 -0.40
CA SER A 97 3.84 -3.35 0.65
C SER A 97 5.23 -3.11 0.06
N ASP A 98 6.10 -2.43 0.79
CA ASP A 98 7.49 -2.14 0.36
C ASP A 98 8.42 -3.36 0.40
N ALA A 99 8.03 -4.45 1.07
CA ALA A 99 8.66 -5.76 0.92
C ALA A 99 7.64 -6.91 1.06
N PHE A 100 8.09 -8.14 0.89
CA PHE A 100 7.21 -9.31 0.91
C PHE A 100 6.48 -9.49 2.25
N PHE A 101 5.30 -10.13 2.21
CA PHE A 101 4.63 -10.63 3.41
C PHE A 101 5.22 -12.00 3.78
N PRO A 102 5.80 -12.16 4.99
CA PRO A 102 6.39 -13.43 5.40
C PRO A 102 5.34 -14.51 5.70
N PHE A 103 4.12 -14.09 6.03
CA PHE A 103 2.99 -14.94 6.42
C PHE A 103 1.68 -14.37 5.87
N ALA A 104 0.62 -15.18 5.90
CA ALA A 104 -0.68 -14.84 5.35
C ALA A 104 -1.53 -13.89 6.21
N ASP A 105 -1.05 -13.52 7.41
CA ASP A 105 -1.72 -12.63 8.36
C ASP A 105 -1.44 -11.13 8.13
N GLY A 106 -0.54 -10.84 7.18
CA GLY A 106 -0.12 -9.49 6.79
C GLY A 106 -1.18 -8.65 6.11
#